data_AF-A0A2D6RDY0-F1
#
_entry.id   AF-A0A2D6RDY0-F1
#
_cell.length_a   1.000
_cell.length_b   1.000
_cell.length_c   1.000
_cell.angle_alpha   90.00
_cell.angle_beta   90.00
_cell.angle_gamma   90.00
#
_symmetry.space_group_name_H-M   'P 1'
#
loop_
_entity.id
_entity.type
_entity.pdbx_description
1 polymer ?
#
loop_
_entity_poly.entity_id
_entity_poly.type
_entity_poly.pdbx_seq_one_letter_code
_entity_poly.pdbx_strand_id
1 'polypeptide(L)' 'MKALLYFTLFMFLAAPPLEAAPKKCGKYKTKLDTIQKKQRQANSVKRSNKLKEQEQKAFKTWRKCKQGKLK' A
#
# COMPACT_ATOMS: atom_id res chain seq x y z
N MET A 1 33.17 -13.17 -18.35
CA MET A 1 32.28 -12.13 -18.93
C MET A 1 30.91 -12.66 -19.35
N LYS A 2 30.81 -13.80 -20.05
CA LYS A 2 29.53 -14.38 -20.49
C LYS A 2 28.55 -14.71 -19.33
N ALA A 3 29.04 -15.24 -18.21
CA ALA A 3 28.22 -15.55 -17.04
C ALA A 3 27.55 -14.32 -16.41
N LEU A 4 28.21 -13.15 -16.43
CA LEU A 4 27.64 -11.89 -15.95
C LEU A 4 26.48 -11.44 -16.85
N LEU A 5 26.58 -11.64 -18.17
CA LEU A 5 25.51 -11.31 -19.12
C LEU A 5 24.26 -12.18 -18.92
N TYR A 6 24.44 -13.48 -18.65
CA TYR A 6 23.32 -14.37 -18.35
C TYR A 6 22.65 -14.03 -17.01
N PHE A 7 23.44 -13.63 -16.01
CA PHE A 7 22.92 -13.25 -14.69
C PHE A 7 22.09 -11.95 -14.77
N THR A 8 22.53 -10.96 -15.55
CA THR A 8 21.76 -9.73 -15.79
C THR A 8 20.48 -9.97 -16.58
N LEU A 9 20.48 -10.90 -17.53
CA LEU A 9 19.29 -11.23 -18.31
C LEU A 9 18.23 -11.93 -17.46
N PHE A 10 18.65 -12.84 -16.56
CA PHE A 10 17.74 -13.57 -15.69
C PHE A 10 17.01 -12.65 -14.70
N MET A 11 17.68 -11.63 -14.15
CA MET A 11 17.08 -10.61 -13.29
C MET A 11 15.96 -9.80 -13.97
N PHE A 12 16.08 -9.56 -15.28
CA PHE A 12 15.07 -8.81 -16.03
C PHE A 12 13.79 -9.63 -16.30
N LEU A 13 13.91 -10.95 -16.51
CA LEU A 13 12.76 -11.83 -16.74
C LEU A 13 11.96 -12.15 -15.46
N ALA A 14 12.58 -12.01 -14.28
CA ALA A 14 11.92 -12.31 -13.01
C ALA A 14 11.06 -11.16 -12.47
N ALA A 15 10.94 -10.03 -13.18
CA ALA A 15 10.15 -8.90 -12.72
C ALA A 15 8.65 -9.25 -12.75
N PRO A 16 7.94 -9.28 -11.59
CA PRO A 16 6.50 -9.47 -11.60
C PRO A 16 5.82 -8.31 -12.33
N PRO A 17 4.70 -8.55 -13.01
CA PRO A 17 3.95 -7.48 -13.66
C PRO A 17 3.59 -6.40 -12.64
N LEU A 18 3.96 -5.15 -12.95
CA LEU A 18 3.55 -3.98 -12.20
C LEU A 18 2.04 -3.81 -12.37
N GLU A 19 1.24 -4.47 -11.53
CA GLU A 19 -0.19 -4.22 -11.44
C GLU A 19 -0.39 -2.78 -10.95
N ALA A 20 -0.57 -1.86 -11.90
CA ALA A 20 -1.03 -0.51 -11.61
C ALA A 20 -2.37 -0.64 -10.88
N ALA A 21 -2.39 -0.33 -9.58
CA ALA A 21 -3.62 -0.38 -8.82
C ALA A 21 -4.68 0.49 -9.53
N PRO A 22 -5.93 0.00 -9.69
CA PRO A 22 -6.94 0.73 -10.43
C PRO A 22 -7.05 2.15 -9.86
N LYS A 23 -6.92 3.17 -10.71
CA LYS A 23 -6.97 4.60 -10.33
C LYS A 23 -8.14 4.93 -9.38
N LYS A 24 -9.24 4.16 -9.47
CA LYS A 24 -10.43 4.23 -8.62
C LYS A 24 -10.14 4.09 -7.12
N CYS A 25 -9.17 3.27 -6.71
CA CYS A 25 -8.88 3.05 -5.29
C CYS A 25 -7.91 4.07 -4.68
N GLY A 26 -7.39 5.01 -5.48
CA GLY A 26 -6.40 6.00 -5.04
C GLY A 26 -6.89 6.83 -3.84
N LYS A 27 -8.15 7.28 -3.86
CA LYS A 27 -8.73 8.05 -2.74
C LYS A 27 -8.68 7.30 -1.40
N TYR A 28 -8.99 6.00 -1.41
CA TYR A 28 -8.97 5.19 -0.19
C TYR A 28 -7.53 4.94 0.28
N LYS A 29 -6.59 4.76 -0.65
CA LYS A 29 -5.16 4.63 -0.33
C LYS A 29 -4.62 5.92 0.30
N THR A 30 -4.91 7.08 -0.27
CA THR A 30 -4.50 8.38 0.29
C THR A 30 -5.03 8.60 1.69
N LYS A 31 -6.28 8.18 1.97
CA LYS A 31 -6.86 8.26 3.32
C LYS A 31 -6.12 7.36 4.31
N LEU A 32 -5.83 6.11 3.93
CA LEU A 32 -5.04 5.19 4.75
C LEU A 32 -3.66 5.79 5.06
N ASP A 33 -2.97 6.28 4.04
CA ASP A 33 -1.62 6.84 4.17
C ASP A 33 -1.59 8.08 5.05
N THR A 34 -2.63 8.92 4.96
CA THR A 34 -2.76 10.10 5.83
C THR A 34 -2.88 9.70 7.30
N ILE A 35 -3.62 8.64 7.61
CA ILE A 35 -3.76 8.15 8.99
C ILE A 35 -2.42 7.57 9.47
N GLN A 36 -1.73 6.78 8.64
CA GLN A 36 -0.42 6.23 8.97
C GLN A 36 0.63 7.32 9.18
N LYS A 37 0.62 8.39 8.38
CA LYS A 37 1.46 9.57 8.60
C LYS A 37 1.19 10.22 9.96
N LYS A 38 -0.08 10.33 10.38
CA LYS A 38 -0.45 10.85 11.70
C LYS A 38 0.02 9.95 12.85
N GLN A 39 0.02 8.63 12.66
CA GLN A 39 0.53 7.69 13.67
C GLN A 39 2.04 7.83 13.92
N ARG A 40 2.82 8.21 12.91
CA ARG A 40 4.27 8.44 13.03
C ARG A 40 4.64 9.71 13.81
N GLN A 41 3.66 10.58 14.06
CA GLN A 41 3.86 11.78 14.86
C GLN A 41 3.76 11.46 16.36
N ALA A 42 4.28 12.36 17.20
CA ALA A 42 4.04 12.28 18.64
C ALA A 42 2.53 12.37 18.94
N ASN A 43 2.02 11.40 19.69
CA ASN A 43 0.60 11.26 20.01
C ASN A 43 0.44 10.84 21.47
N SER A 44 -0.61 11.35 22.12
CA SER A 44 -1.05 10.76 23.39
C SER A 44 -1.58 9.35 23.15
N VAL A 45 -1.55 8.50 24.18
CA VAL A 45 -2.08 7.12 24.12
C VAL A 45 -3.51 7.09 23.58
N LYS A 46 -4.37 8.00 24.06
CA LYS A 46 -5.76 8.14 23.58
C LYS A 46 -5.82 8.43 22.08
N ARG A 47 -4.96 9.32 21.57
CA ARG A 47 -4.92 9.67 20.14
C ARG A 47 -4.37 8.51 19.31
N SER A 48 -3.34 7.81 19.78
CA SER A 48 -2.78 6.62 19.13
C SER A 48 -3.83 5.51 18.98
N ASN A 49 -4.62 5.23 20.03
CA ASN A 49 -5.69 4.25 19.98
C ASN A 49 -6.78 4.63 18.97
N LYS A 50 -7.21 5.89 18.97
CA LYS A 50 -8.18 6.39 17.97
C LYS A 50 -7.65 6.29 16.54
N LEU A 51 -6.37 6.62 16.31
CA LEU A 51 -5.75 6.50 14.98
C LEU A 51 -5.67 5.04 14.52
N LYS A 52 -5.39 4.10 15.43
CA LYS A 52 -5.38 2.65 15.14
C LYS A 52 -6.76 2.17 14.66
N GLU A 53 -7.84 2.56 15.32
CA GLU A 53 -9.20 2.22 14.87
C GLU A 53 -9.53 2.82 13.49
N GLN A 54 -9.13 4.07 13.26
CA GLN A 54 -9.31 4.75 11.98
C GLN A 54 -8.54 4.06 10.86
N GLU A 55 -7.30 3.64 11.13
CA GLU A 55 -6.45 2.92 10.20
C GLU A 55 -7.10 1.58 9.80
N GLN A 56 -7.55 0.78 10.77
CA GLN A 56 -8.22 -0.49 10.51
C GLN A 56 -9.43 -0.31 9.58
N LYS A 57 -10.26 0.70 9.83
CA LYS A 57 -11.41 1.03 8.97
C LYS A 57 -10.96 1.46 7.56
N ALA A 58 -9.97 2.34 7.46
CA ALA A 58 -9.45 2.82 6.18
C ALA A 58 -8.82 1.68 5.35
N PHE A 59 -8.05 0.80 5.99
CA PHE A 59 -7.45 -0.38 5.38
C PHE A 59 -8.51 -1.34 4.84
N LYS A 60 -9.54 -1.65 5.63
CA LYS A 60 -10.66 -2.51 5.20
C LYS A 60 -11.34 -1.95 3.95
N THR A 61 -11.59 -0.64 3.91
CA THR A 61 -12.18 0.03 2.75
C THR A 61 -11.25 -0.01 1.53
N TRP A 62 -9.98 0.34 1.68
CA TRP A 62 -9.02 0.27 0.58
C TRP A 62 -8.90 -1.16 0.02
N ARG A 63 -8.85 -2.17 0.90
CA ARG A 63 -8.79 -3.58 0.50
C ARG A 63 -10.04 -4.04 -0.24
N LYS A 64 -11.24 -3.64 0.21
CA LYS A 64 -12.49 -3.92 -0.49
C LYS A 64 -12.50 -3.30 -1.89
N CYS A 65 -11.98 -2.08 -2.05
CA CYS A 65 -11.84 -1.45 -3.37
C CYS A 65 -10.88 -2.23 -4.26
N LYS A 66 -9.71 -2.64 -3.75
CA LYS A 66 -8.76 -3.48 -4.49
C LYS A 66 -9.35 -4.82 -4.92
N GLN A 67 -10.32 -5.35 -4.18
CA GLN A 67 -11.07 -6.58 -4.51
C GLN A 67 -12.26 -6.34 -5.45
N GLY A 68 -12.49 -5.11 -5.93
CA GLY A 68 -13.67 -4.77 -6.76
C GLY A 68 -15.00 -4.75 -6.00
N LYS A 69 -14.97 -4.81 -4.66
CA LYS A 69 -16.16 -4.82 -3.78
C LYS A 69 -16.61 -3.41 -3.36
N LEU A 70 -15.96 -2.38 -3.86
CA LEU A 70 -16.33 -0.97 -3.74
C LEU A 70 -16.17 -0.32 -5.11
N LYS A 71 -17.14 0.51 -5.48
CA LYS A 71 -17.18 1.21 -6.76
C LYS A 71 -16.48 2.57 -6.67
#